data_AF-A0A7Y5LAB0-F1
#
_entry.id   AF-A0A7Y5LAB0-F1
#
_cell.length_a   1.000
_cell.length_b   1.000
_cell.length_c   1.000
_cell.angle_alpha   90.00
_cell.angle_beta   90.00
_cell.angle_gamma   90.00
#
_symmetry.space_group_name_H-M   'P 1'
#
loop_
_entity.id
_entity.type
_entity.pdbx_description
1 polymer ?
#
loop_
_entity_poly.entity_id
_entity_poly.type
_entity_poly.pdbx_seq_one_letter_code
_entity_poly.pdbx_strand_id
1 'polypeptide(L)' 'MAADISVFDLFKIGIGPSSSHTVGPMKAARLFVRALQAAGQLHETKALHVELFGSLA' A
#
# COMPACT_ATOMS: atom_id res chain seq x y z
N MET A 1 12.07 -13.06 18.38
CA MET A 1 12.85 -13.02 17.13
C MET A 1 13.18 -11.56 16.88
N ALA A 2 14.45 -11.16 16.94
CA ALA A 2 14.82 -9.83 16.47
C ALA A 2 14.58 -9.81 14.96
N ALA A 3 13.81 -8.84 14.47
CA ALA A 3 13.68 -8.65 13.04
C ALA A 3 15.00 -8.03 12.56
N ASP A 4 15.79 -8.82 11.84
CA ASP A 4 17.00 -8.31 11.19
C ASP A 4 16.61 -7.20 10.21
N ILE A 5 17.24 -6.03 10.34
CA ILE A 5 17.01 -4.88 9.46
C ILE A 5 18.06 -4.93 8.34
N SER A 6 17.61 -4.99 7.09
CA SER A 6 18.48 -4.97 5.92
C SER A 6 18.81 -3.55 5.47
N VAL A 7 19.94 -3.36 4.77
CA VAL A 7 20.23 -2.09 4.07
C VAL A 7 19.13 -1.75 3.05
N PHE A 8 18.48 -2.76 2.48
CA PHE A 8 17.34 -2.58 1.57
C PHE A 8 16.06 -2.13 2.27
N ASP A 9 15.99 -2.24 3.61
CA ASP A 9 14.90 -1.66 4.38
C ASP A 9 15.03 -0.16 4.56
N LEU A 10 16.28 0.35 4.53
CA LEU A 10 16.61 1.76 4.67
C LEU A 10 16.57 2.48 3.31
N PHE A 11 17.13 1.86 2.27
CA PHE A 11 17.26 2.46 0.94
C PHE A 11 16.35 1.74 -0.06
N LYS A 12 15.18 2.35 -0.31
CA LYS A 12 14.15 1.82 -1.20
C LYS A 12 13.98 2.74 -2.41
N ILE A 13 13.89 2.15 -3.60
CA ILE A 13 13.44 2.86 -4.79
C ILE A 13 11.93 3.12 -4.62
N GLY A 14 11.52 4.37 -4.77
CA GLY A 14 10.13 4.80 -4.61
C GLY A 14 9.86 6.10 -5.33
N ILE A 15 8.63 6.60 -5.17
CA ILE A 15 8.19 7.88 -5.72
C ILE A 15 8.06 8.90 -4.57
N GLY A 16 8.58 10.11 -4.78
CA GLY A 16 8.40 11.23 -3.84
C GLY A 16 6.98 11.80 -3.86
N PRO A 17 6.65 12.74 -2.96
CA PRO A 17 7.53 13.40 -1.99
C PRO A 17 7.68 12.67 -0.64
N SER A 18 6.82 11.67 -0.33
CA SER A 18 6.74 11.11 1.02
C SER A 18 6.64 9.59 1.03
N SER A 19 7.51 8.92 1.81
CA SER A 19 7.40 7.46 1.99
C SER A 19 6.11 7.08 2.73
N SER A 20 5.69 7.86 3.73
CA SER A 20 4.52 7.57 4.57
C SER A 20 3.21 7.96 3.91
N HIS A 21 3.17 9.05 3.15
CA HIS A 21 1.94 9.59 2.55
C HIS A 21 1.82 9.34 1.04
N THR A 22 2.85 8.77 0.41
CA THR A 22 2.82 8.38 -1.00
C THR A 22 3.03 6.88 -1.17
N VAL A 23 4.22 6.39 -0.82
CA VAL A 23 4.57 4.97 -1.05
C VAL A 23 3.76 4.03 -0.15
N GLY A 24 3.51 4.40 1.11
CA GLY A 24 2.68 3.64 2.05
C GLY A 24 1.27 3.40 1.52
N PRO A 25 0.48 4.45 1.24
CA PRO A 25 -0.86 4.34 0.65
C PRO A 25 -0.87 3.59 -0.69
N MET A 26 0.11 3.83 -1.56
CA MET A 26 0.23 3.11 -2.83
C MET A 26 0.40 1.60 -2.63
N LYS A 27 1.22 1.18 -1.64
CA LYS A 27 1.38 -0.23 -1.29
C LYS A 27 0.08 -0.80 -0.72
N ALA A 28 -0.63 -0.07 0.13
CA ALA A 28 -1.92 -0.50 0.69
C ALA A 28 -2.96 -0.73 -0.43
N ALA A 29 -3.08 0.21 -1.38
CA ALA A 29 -3.95 0.05 -2.55
C ALA A 29 -3.59 -1.18 -3.40
N ARG A 30 -2.29 -1.41 -3.65
CA ARG A 30 -1.83 -2.61 -4.37
C ARG A 30 -2.19 -3.91 -3.64
N LEU A 31 -2.07 -3.93 -2.31
CA LEU A 31 -2.46 -5.10 -1.51
C LEU A 31 -3.96 -5.36 -1.60
N PHE A 32 -4.78 -4.31 -1.52
CA PHE A 32 -6.24 -4.41 -1.66
C PHE A 32 -6.64 -4.98 -3.03
N VAL A 33 -6.09 -4.47 -4.12
CA VAL A 33 -6.37 -4.97 -5.48
C VAL A 33 -5.97 -6.45 -5.63
N ARG A 34 -4.83 -6.85 -5.07
CA ARG A 34 -4.40 -8.25 -5.06
C ARG A 34 -5.35 -9.15 -4.28
N ALA A 35 -5.88 -8.68 -3.15
CA ALA A 35 -6.87 -9.41 -2.38
C ALA A 35 -8.17 -9.60 -3.17
N LEU A 36 -8.66 -8.55 -3.84
CA LEU A 36 -9.83 -8.65 -4.73
C LEU A 36 -9.61 -9.64 -5.87
N GLN A 37 -8.42 -9.65 -6.47
CA GLN A 37 -8.07 -10.59 -7.53
C GLN A 37 -8.05 -12.04 -7.01
N ALA A 38 -7.44 -12.28 -5.85
CA ALA A 38 -7.39 -13.61 -5.22
C ALA A 38 -8.79 -14.11 -4.84
N ALA A 39 -9.70 -13.21 -4.49
CA ALA A 39 -11.10 -13.53 -4.22
C ALA A 39 -11.96 -13.72 -5.48
N GLY A 40 -11.40 -13.51 -6.69
CA GLY A 40 -12.15 -13.56 -7.95
C GLY A 40 -13.14 -12.41 -8.14
N GLN A 41 -13.04 -11.34 -7.34
CA GLN A 41 -14.00 -10.23 -7.32
C GLN A 41 -13.54 -9.01 -8.12
N LEU A 42 -12.29 -9.00 -8.60
CA LEU A 42 -11.70 -7.84 -9.27
C LEU A 42 -12.53 -7.36 -10.49
N HIS A 43 -12.98 -8.27 -11.34
CA HIS A 43 -13.73 -7.92 -12.56
C HIS A 43 -15.19 -7.49 -12.28
N GLU A 44 -15.76 -7.94 -11.15
CA GLU A 44 -17.12 -7.60 -10.74
C GLU A 44 -17.20 -6.30 -9.92
N THR A 45 -16.07 -5.82 -9.39
CA THR A 45 -16.01 -4.60 -8.60
C THR A 45 -16.35 -3.38 -9.46
N LYS A 46 -17.44 -2.67 -9.11
CA LYS A 46 -17.92 -1.50 -9.87
C LYS A 46 -17.57 -0.15 -9.23
N ALA A 47 -17.24 -0.16 -7.94
CA ALA A 47 -16.90 1.03 -7.18
C ALA A 47 -15.86 0.69 -6.11
N LEU A 48 -15.08 1.69 -5.72
CA LEU A 48 -14.17 1.62 -4.59
C LEU A 48 -14.38 2.85 -3.72
N HIS A 49 -14.17 2.69 -2.43
CA HIS A 49 -14.22 3.77 -1.45
C HIS A 49 -12.89 3.77 -0.69
N VAL A 50 -12.35 4.96 -0.47
CA VAL A 50 -11.11 5.15 0.30
C VAL A 50 -11.36 6.27 1.29
N GLU A 51 -11.08 5.99 2.55
CA GLU A 51 -11.17 6.96 3.64
C GLU A 51 -9.78 7.17 4.20
N LEU A 52 -9.39 8.44 4.30
CA LEU A 52 -8.13 8.84 4.92
C LEU A 52 -8.42 9.34 6.33
N PHE A 53 -7.56 8.97 7.27
CA PHE A 53 -7.76 9.28 8.68
C PHE A 53 -6.50 9.93 9.27
N GLY A 54 -6.70 10.77 10.29
CA GLY A 54 -5.62 11.35 11.08
C GLY A 54 -4.64 12.12 10.21
N SER A 55 -3.34 11.90 10.41
CA SER A 55 -2.29 12.62 9.68
C SER A 55 -2.25 12.35 8.18
N LEU A 56 -2.93 11.29 7.71
CA LEU A 56 -2.97 10.93 6.30
C LEU A 56 -4.02 11.74 5.52
N ALA A 57 -5.00 12.32 6.21
CA ALA A 57 -6.08 13.11 5.60
C ALA A 57 -5.64 14.54 5.27
#